data_AF-A0A0M8VH76-F1
#
_entry.id   AF-A0A0M8VH76-F1
#
_cell.length_a   1.000
_cell.length_b   1.000
_cell.length_c   1.000
_cell.angle_alpha   90.00
_cell.angle_beta   90.00
_cell.angle_gamma   90.00
#
_symmetry.space_group_name_H-M   'P 1'
#
loop_
_entity.id
_entity.type
_entity.pdbx_description
1 polymer ?
#
loop_
_entity_poly.entity_id
_entity_poly.type
_entity_poly.pdbx_seq_one_letter_code
_entity_poly.pdbx_strand_id
1 'polypeptide(L)'
;DLARPLGVASRQAAERRYLRGRPGAVGTTGEQRVTATRQARAAERTTATWARANAADLRRLAGQITALAHLAPEARSAQAALHAALGATDAAELIAPLTGMRPYLNAPHTDLVKCLDDLDDRLTTTATDDA
;
A
#
# COMPACT_ATOMS: atom_id res chain seq x y z
N ASP A 1 -23.73 40.72 -47.94
CA ASP A 1 -24.11 41.95 -47.24
C ASP A 1 -23.79 41.79 -45.76
N LEU A 2 -23.00 42.72 -45.20
CA LEU A 2 -22.49 42.67 -43.84
C LEU A 2 -23.51 43.27 -42.86
N ALA A 3 -23.74 42.61 -41.71
CA ALA A 3 -23.60 43.23 -40.39
C ALA A 3 -23.92 42.23 -39.27
N ARG A 4 -22.99 42.15 -38.32
CA ARG A 4 -23.16 41.57 -36.98
C ARG A 4 -23.67 42.70 -36.05
N PRO A 5 -24.46 42.39 -35.02
CA PRO A 5 -24.16 42.98 -33.71
C PRO A 5 -24.16 41.87 -32.63
N LEU A 6 -23.01 41.55 -32.05
CA LEU A 6 -22.50 42.13 -30.80
C LEU A 6 -23.41 41.84 -29.59
N GLY A 7 -23.18 40.68 -28.97
CA GLY A 7 -23.73 40.33 -27.64
C GLY A 7 -23.06 39.09 -27.02
N VAL A 8 -22.60 38.15 -27.85
CA VAL A 8 -21.99 36.90 -27.36
C VAL A 8 -20.52 37.05 -26.94
N ALA A 9 -19.78 38.02 -27.51
CA ALA A 9 -18.40 38.31 -27.11
C ALA A 9 -18.33 38.93 -25.70
N SER A 10 -19.31 39.74 -25.31
CA SER A 10 -19.41 40.31 -23.95
C SER A 10 -19.72 39.22 -22.91
N ARG A 11 -20.59 38.25 -23.25
CA ARG A 11 -20.86 37.08 -22.43
C ARG A 11 -19.62 36.17 -22.29
N GLN A 12 -18.90 35.86 -23.37
CA GLN A 12 -17.65 35.07 -23.30
C GLN A 12 -16.52 35.78 -22.53
N ALA A 13 -16.42 37.12 -22.67
CA ALA A 13 -15.46 37.92 -21.92
C ALA A 13 -15.82 37.98 -20.43
N ALA A 14 -17.12 38.05 -20.09
CA ALA A 14 -17.62 37.94 -18.73
C ALA A 14 -17.40 36.53 -18.14
N GLU A 15 -17.62 35.46 -18.91
CA GLU A 15 -17.35 34.08 -18.51
C GLU A 15 -15.85 33.86 -18.22
N ARG A 16 -14.97 34.36 -19.10
CA ARG A 16 -13.52 34.32 -18.89
C ARG A 16 -13.07 35.14 -17.67
N ARG A 17 -13.77 36.22 -17.34
CA ARG A 17 -13.50 37.03 -16.14
C ARG A 17 -14.04 36.37 -14.86
N TYR A 18 -15.20 35.72 -14.92
CA TYR A 18 -15.75 34.89 -13.83
C TYR A 18 -14.83 33.71 -13.50
N LEU A 19 -14.25 33.08 -14.52
CA LEU A 19 -13.28 31.99 -14.33
C LEU A 19 -11.89 32.46 -13.86
N ARG A 20 -11.52 33.73 -14.08
CA ARG A 20 -10.30 34.34 -13.52
C ARG A 20 -10.47 34.90 -12.11
N GLY A 21 -11.72 35.02 -11.64
CA GLY A 21 -12.07 35.46 -10.29
C GLY A 21 -12.38 34.32 -9.33
N ARG A 22 -12.08 33.06 -9.66
CA ARG A 22 -12.17 31.95 -8.70
C ARG A 22 -11.01 32.05 -7.72
N PRO A 23 -11.27 32.23 -6.40
CA PRO A 23 -10.24 32.06 -5.40
C PRO A 23 -9.79 30.59 -5.42
N GLY A 24 -8.54 30.37 -5.81
CA GLY A 24 -7.73 29.20 -5.48
C GLY A 24 -7.91 27.95 -6.35
N ALA A 25 -7.03 27.76 -7.33
CA ALA A 25 -6.51 26.42 -7.56
C ALA A 25 -5.57 26.07 -6.38
N VAL A 26 -6.05 25.28 -5.43
CA VAL A 26 -5.19 24.49 -4.52
C VAL A 26 -5.62 23.04 -4.74
N GLY A 27 -4.89 22.35 -5.60
CA GLY A 27 -5.12 20.96 -5.95
C GLY A 27 -4.88 20.05 -4.75
N THR A 28 -5.94 19.77 -3.99
CA THR A 28 -6.37 18.44 -3.52
C THR A 28 -7.66 18.66 -2.72
N THR A 29 -8.81 18.60 -3.39
CA THR A 29 -10.11 18.91 -2.80
C THR A 29 -10.44 17.92 -1.68
N GLY A 30 -11.15 18.35 -0.63
CA GLY A 30 -11.45 17.50 0.54
C GLY A 30 -12.08 16.14 0.20
N GLU A 31 -12.80 16.04 -0.92
CA GLU A 31 -13.33 14.80 -1.48
C GLU A 31 -12.23 13.82 -1.94
N GLN A 32 -11.16 14.31 -2.58
CA GLN A 32 -10.02 13.47 -2.95
C GLN A 32 -9.30 12.90 -1.72
N ARG A 33 -9.19 13.68 -0.63
CA ARG A 33 -8.65 13.19 0.65
C ARG A 33 -9.53 12.09 1.26
N VAL A 34 -10.85 12.27 1.22
CA VAL A 34 -11.79 11.26 1.73
C VAL A 34 -11.74 9.99 0.90
N THR A 35 -11.69 10.10 -0.43
CA THR A 35 -11.55 8.95 -1.34
C THR A 35 -10.23 8.23 -1.11
N ALA A 36 -9.10 8.95 -1.03
CA ALA A 36 -7.80 8.36 -0.72
C ALA A 36 -7.80 7.64 0.65
N THR A 37 -8.45 8.22 1.66
CA THR A 37 -8.59 7.57 2.98
C THR A 37 -9.46 6.31 2.91
N ARG A 38 -10.54 6.33 2.13
CA ARG A 38 -11.43 5.17 1.95
C ARG A 38 -10.72 4.04 1.20
N GLN A 39 -9.96 4.37 0.15
CA GLN A 39 -9.15 3.41 -0.60
C GLN A 39 -8.06 2.80 0.28
N ALA A 40 -7.36 3.60 1.09
CA ALA A 40 -6.38 3.07 2.04
C ALA A 40 -6.99 2.07 3.03
N ARG A 41 -8.17 2.38 3.61
CA ARG A 41 -8.89 1.45 4.49
C ARG A 41 -9.44 0.22 3.76
N ALA A 42 -9.81 0.35 2.50
CA ALA A 42 -10.24 -0.78 1.69
C ALA A 42 -9.07 -1.74 1.46
N ALA A 43 -7.92 -1.21 1.01
CA ALA A 43 -6.69 -1.97 0.83
C ALA A 43 -6.25 -2.66 2.14
N GLU A 44 -6.29 -1.96 3.28
CA GLU A 44 -5.95 -2.54 4.57
C GLU A 44 -6.87 -3.73 4.94
N ARG A 45 -8.18 -3.63 4.68
CA ARG A 45 -9.12 -4.74 4.91
C ARG A 45 -8.89 -5.91 3.97
N THR A 46 -8.57 -5.65 2.70
CA THR A 46 -8.22 -6.69 1.73
C THR A 46 -6.98 -7.44 2.17
N THR A 47 -5.91 -6.72 2.51
CA THR A 47 -4.68 -7.31 3.05
C THR A 47 -4.96 -8.14 4.29
N ALA A 48 -5.75 -7.63 5.23
CA ALA A 48 -6.08 -8.37 6.45
C ALA A 48 -6.93 -9.62 6.17
N THR A 49 -7.84 -9.56 5.20
CA THR A 49 -8.67 -10.72 4.80
C THR A 49 -7.81 -11.79 4.14
N TRP A 50 -6.95 -11.40 3.21
CA TRP A 50 -5.99 -12.30 2.59
C TRP A 50 -5.04 -12.91 3.63
N ALA A 51 -4.53 -12.13 4.58
CA ALA A 51 -3.63 -12.61 5.62
C ALA A 51 -4.30 -13.69 6.48
N ARG A 52 -5.57 -13.47 6.87
CA ARG A 52 -6.35 -14.44 7.63
C ARG A 52 -6.61 -15.73 6.84
N ALA A 53 -6.86 -15.63 5.53
CA ALA A 53 -7.00 -16.79 4.66
C ALA A 53 -5.69 -17.57 4.49
N ASN A 54 -4.53 -16.89 4.55
CA ASN A 54 -3.20 -17.48 4.37
C ASN A 54 -2.44 -17.65 5.70
N ALA A 55 -3.15 -17.64 6.83
CA ALA A 55 -2.55 -17.51 8.16
C ALA A 55 -1.61 -18.67 8.54
N ALA A 56 -1.90 -19.89 8.07
CA ALA A 56 -1.07 -21.05 8.30
C ALA A 56 0.29 -20.93 7.61
N ASP A 57 0.31 -20.47 6.35
CA ASP A 57 1.54 -20.27 5.58
C ASP A 57 2.40 -19.15 6.14
N LEU A 58 1.78 -18.03 6.54
CA LEU A 58 2.49 -16.93 7.21
C LEU A 58 3.17 -17.42 8.50
N ARG A 59 2.47 -18.17 9.34
CA ARG A 59 3.03 -18.73 10.58
C ARG A 59 4.11 -19.77 10.32
N ARG A 60 3.95 -20.61 9.29
CA ARG A 60 4.96 -21.59 8.87
C ARG A 60 6.25 -20.89 8.45
N LEU A 61 6.18 -19.88 7.58
CA LEU A 61 7.34 -19.11 7.13
C LEU A 61 8.02 -18.40 8.31
N ALA A 62 7.23 -17.77 9.18
CA ALA A 62 7.74 -17.11 10.37
C ALA A 62 8.47 -18.08 11.32
N GLY A 63 7.89 -19.27 11.55
CA GLY A 63 8.54 -20.33 12.32
C GLY A 63 9.87 -20.80 11.71
N GLN A 64 9.92 -20.98 10.39
CA GLN A 64 11.15 -21.35 9.69
C GLN A 64 12.25 -20.28 9.83
N ILE A 65 11.90 -19.00 9.64
CA ILE A 65 12.86 -17.89 9.73
C ILE A 65 13.35 -17.69 11.17
N THR A 66 12.46 -17.79 12.16
CA THR A 66 12.85 -17.63 13.57
C THR A 66 13.75 -18.76 14.09
N ALA A 67 13.68 -19.95 13.49
CA ALA A 67 14.55 -21.08 13.81
C ALA A 67 15.98 -20.96 13.23
N LEU A 68 16.27 -19.93 12.42
CA LEU A 68 17.61 -19.71 11.87
C LEU A 68 18.58 -19.26 12.97
N ALA A 69 19.62 -20.05 13.22
CA ALA A 69 20.61 -19.81 14.29
C ALA A 69 21.80 -18.94 13.87
N HIS A 70 21.97 -18.68 12.56
CA HIS A 70 23.17 -18.06 12.00
C HIS A 70 22.89 -16.79 11.19
N LEU A 71 21.95 -15.97 11.68
CA LEU A 71 21.70 -14.66 11.09
C LEU A 71 22.73 -13.63 11.58
N ALA A 72 22.96 -12.61 10.75
CA ALA A 72 23.85 -11.51 11.10
C ALA A 72 23.33 -10.76 12.35
N PRO A 73 24.21 -10.20 13.21
CA PRO A 73 23.83 -9.45 14.41
C PRO A 73 22.76 -8.38 14.21
N GLU A 74 22.75 -7.73 13.04
CA GLU A 74 21.83 -6.69 12.60
C GLU A 74 20.40 -7.23 12.44
N ALA A 75 20.24 -8.52 12.14
CA ALA A 75 18.96 -9.19 11.96
C ALA A 75 18.22 -9.45 13.27
N ARG A 76 18.91 -9.40 14.43
CA ARG A 76 18.32 -9.81 15.72
C ARG A 76 17.07 -9.03 16.09
N SER A 77 17.05 -7.72 15.80
CA SER A 77 15.88 -6.87 16.07
C SER A 77 14.68 -7.30 15.22
N ALA A 78 14.91 -7.53 13.92
CA ALA A 78 13.88 -8.00 13.00
C ALA A 78 13.39 -9.42 13.34
N GLN A 79 14.30 -10.33 13.72
CA GLN A 79 13.96 -11.68 14.16
C GLN A 79 13.14 -11.67 15.46
N ALA A 80 13.47 -10.78 16.41
CA ALA A 80 12.68 -10.62 17.64
C ALA A 80 11.29 -10.05 17.35
N ALA A 81 11.16 -9.07 16.45
CA ALA A 81 9.86 -8.56 16.01
C ALA A 81 9.01 -9.64 15.34
N LEU A 82 9.62 -10.46 14.47
CA LEU A 82 8.94 -11.61 13.85
C LEU A 82 8.51 -12.65 14.89
N HIS A 83 9.36 -12.94 15.88
CA HIS A 83 9.03 -13.86 16.97
C HIS A 83 7.88 -13.33 17.83
N ALA A 84 7.84 -12.03 18.14
CA ALA A 84 6.71 -11.42 18.84
C ALA A 84 5.41 -11.53 18.03
N ALA A 85 5.47 -11.26 16.72
CA ALA A 85 4.31 -11.32 15.83
C ALA A 85 3.75 -12.75 15.65
N LEU A 86 4.53 -13.81 15.88
CA LEU A 86 4.01 -15.18 15.92
C LEU A 86 2.92 -15.37 16.99
N GLY A 87 3.01 -14.62 18.10
CA GLY A 87 2.02 -14.63 19.16
C GLY A 87 0.82 -13.70 18.92
N ALA A 88 0.80 -12.96 17.80
CA ALA A 88 -0.28 -12.04 17.48
C ALA A 88 -1.58 -12.79 17.16
N THR A 89 -2.69 -12.17 17.56
CA THR A 89 -4.04 -12.69 17.28
C THR A 89 -4.33 -12.65 15.78
N ASP A 90 -3.97 -11.54 15.12
CA ASP A 90 -4.21 -11.38 13.69
C ASP A 90 -2.99 -11.79 12.87
N ALA A 91 -3.21 -12.61 11.84
CA ALA A 91 -2.16 -13.00 10.90
C ALA A 91 -1.66 -11.83 10.04
N ALA A 92 -2.45 -10.77 9.89
CA ALA A 92 -2.01 -9.55 9.21
C ALA A 92 -0.77 -8.92 9.86
N GLU A 93 -0.60 -9.10 11.18
CA GLU A 93 0.54 -8.59 11.94
C GLU A 93 1.86 -9.30 11.57
N LEU A 94 1.81 -10.45 10.91
CA LEU A 94 3.00 -11.17 10.43
C LEU A 94 3.57 -10.60 9.13
N ILE A 95 2.78 -9.85 8.35
CA ILE A 95 3.20 -9.38 7.02
C ILE A 95 4.43 -8.47 7.13
N ALA A 96 4.34 -7.39 7.92
CA ALA A 96 5.44 -6.43 8.01
C ALA A 96 6.74 -7.04 8.58
N PRO A 97 6.72 -7.84 9.66
CA PRO A 97 7.92 -8.52 10.14
C PRO A 97 8.51 -9.54 9.14
N LEU A 98 7.68 -10.26 8.38
CA LEU A 98 8.16 -11.18 7.35
C LEU A 98 8.88 -10.45 6.22
N THR A 99 8.29 -9.39 5.67
CA THR A 99 8.93 -8.56 4.64
C THR A 99 10.19 -7.88 5.19
N GLY A 100 10.17 -7.47 6.46
CA GLY A 100 11.30 -6.86 7.16
C GLY A 100 12.49 -7.80 7.38
N MET A 101 12.31 -9.13 7.31
CA MET A 101 13.42 -10.09 7.40
C MET A 101 14.21 -10.21 6.09
N ARG A 102 13.64 -9.78 4.96
CA ARG A 102 14.21 -10.00 3.63
C ARG A 102 15.65 -9.52 3.47
N PRO A 103 16.05 -8.32 3.94
CA PRO A 103 17.43 -7.83 3.79
C PRO A 103 18.48 -8.66 4.55
N TYR A 104 18.05 -9.51 5.48
CA TYR A 104 18.95 -10.30 6.33
C TYR A 104 19.09 -11.76 5.90
N LEU A 105 18.36 -12.18 4.87
CA LEU A 105 18.45 -13.53 4.33
C LEU A 105 19.49 -13.56 3.19
N ASN A 106 20.56 -14.32 3.40
CA ASN A 106 21.70 -14.43 2.48
C ASN A 106 21.59 -15.66 1.57
N ALA A 107 22.61 -15.90 0.73
CA ALA A 107 22.71 -17.03 -0.19
C ALA A 107 22.39 -18.44 0.39
N PRO A 108 22.66 -18.77 1.67
CA PRO A 108 22.24 -20.04 2.25
C PRO A 108 20.71 -20.20 2.39
N HIS A 109 19.95 -19.12 2.21
CA HIS A 109 18.50 -19.05 2.45
C HIS A 109 17.72 -18.68 1.19
N THR A 110 18.24 -19.00 -0.01
CA THR A 110 17.61 -18.66 -1.29
C THR A 110 16.17 -19.16 -1.43
N ASP A 111 15.85 -20.34 -0.90
CA ASP A 111 14.48 -20.86 -0.94
C ASP A 111 13.51 -20.01 -0.09
N LEU A 112 13.97 -19.55 1.09
CA LEU A 112 13.18 -18.65 1.95
C LEU A 112 13.02 -17.27 1.32
N VAL A 113 14.08 -16.77 0.68
CA VAL A 113 14.06 -15.52 -0.10
C VAL A 113 13.00 -15.60 -1.19
N LYS A 114 12.98 -16.70 -1.97
CA LYS A 114 11.98 -16.91 -3.01
C LYS A 114 10.56 -16.99 -2.45
N CYS A 115 10.36 -17.70 -1.34
CA CYS A 115 9.04 -17.74 -0.70
C CYS A 115 8.58 -16.36 -0.21
N LEU A 116 9.49 -15.47 0.21
CA LEU A 116 9.17 -14.09 0.57
C LEU A 116 8.89 -13.21 -0.65
N ASP A 117 9.60 -13.42 -1.78
CA ASP A 117 9.26 -12.77 -3.06
C ASP A 117 7.85 -13.14 -3.51
N ASP A 118 7.56 -14.44 -3.59
CA ASP A 118 6.25 -14.95 -3.98
C ASP A 118 5.13 -14.47 -3.00
N LEU A 119 5.49 -14.15 -1.76
CA LEU A 119 4.58 -13.55 -0.78
C LEU A 119 4.29 -12.08 -1.13
N ASP A 120 5.33 -11.29 -1.42
CA ASP A 120 5.23 -9.87 -1.77
C ASP A 120 4.49 -9.65 -3.09
N ASP A 121 4.75 -10.51 -4.09
CA ASP A 121 4.05 -10.52 -5.37
C ASP A 121 2.55 -10.80 -5.20
N ARG A 122 2.18 -11.71 -4.30
CA ARG A 122 0.77 -11.99 -3.98
C ARG A 122 0.11 -10.83 -3.25
N LEU A 123 0.81 -10.18 -2.32
CA LEU A 123 0.31 -8.99 -1.61
C LEU A 123 0.05 -7.83 -2.57
N THR A 124 0.98 -7.55 -3.49
CA THR A 124 0.82 -6.49 -4.50
C THR A 124 -0.29 -6.80 -5.51
N THR A 125 -0.46 -8.08 -5.89
CA THR A 125 -1.58 -8.53 -6.74
C THR A 125 -2.92 -8.31 -6.04
N THR A 126 -3.06 -8.71 -4.77
CA THR A 126 -4.31 -8.52 -4.01
C THR A 126 -4.67 -7.05 -3.80
N ALA A 127 -3.68 -6.15 -3.73
CA ALA A 127 -3.91 -4.72 -3.66
C ALA A 127 -4.39 -4.12 -4.98
N THR A 128 -4.06 -4.77 -6.12
CA THR A 128 -4.40 -4.30 -7.47
C THR A 128 -5.77 -4.81 -7.93
N ASP A 129 -6.15 -6.04 -7.58
CA ASP A 129 -7.46 -6.62 -7.95
C ASP A 129 -8.66 -5.89 -7.33
N ASP A 130 -8.45 -5.11 -6.26
CA ASP A 130 -9.50 -4.36 -5.54
C ASP A 130 -9.49 -2.84 -5.80
N ALA A 131 -8.59 -2.34 -6.67
CA ALA A 131 -8.41 -0.90 -6.97
C ALA A 131 -9.20 -0.43 -8.20
#